data_AF-A0A816I8N4-F1
#
_entry.id   AF-A0A816I8N4-F1
#
_cell.length_a   1.000
_cell.length_b   1.000
_cell.length_c   1.000
_cell.angle_alpha   90.00
_cell.angle_beta   90.00
_cell.angle_gamma   90.00
#
_symmetry.space_group_name_H-M   'P 1'
#
loop_
_entity.id
_entity.type
_entity.pdbx_description
1 polymer ?
#
loop_
_entity_poly.entity_id
_entity_poly.type
_entity_poly.pdbx_seq_one_letter_code
_entity_poly.pdbx_strand_id
1 'polypeptide(L)'
;MEWNEINDKEMIIRREIVITNLSSIKSKEEKVLNRNMAGRASIPARNSALIAMIADEDTVVGFLMAGVGNVDIRRKTNYLIVDSKTTVRQIEDSFKEFSSRDDIAIILISQYVANMIRFLVDSYNKPVPAILEIPSKDHPYDPAHDSVLSRVKYLFSAESVSQR
;
A
#
# COMPACT_ATOMS: atom_id res chain seq x y z
N MET A 1 -13.36 17.76 67.73
CA MET A 1 -12.24 17.07 67.07
C MET A 1 -12.72 15.65 66.83
N GLU A 2 -13.27 15.38 65.66
CA GLU A 2 -13.60 14.02 65.23
C GLU A 2 -13.64 14.05 63.70
N TRP A 3 -12.53 13.66 63.08
CA TRP A 3 -12.49 13.32 61.66
C TRP A 3 -12.34 11.80 61.58
N ASN A 4 -13.33 11.19 60.96
CA ASN A 4 -13.57 9.75 60.86
C ASN A 4 -12.37 8.96 60.33
N GLU A 5 -12.00 7.91 61.06
CA GLU A 5 -11.27 6.76 60.53
C GLU A 5 -12.10 6.13 59.41
N ILE A 6 -11.85 6.55 58.17
CA ILE A 6 -12.33 5.86 56.98
C ILE A 6 -11.65 4.49 56.97
N ASN A 7 -12.44 3.49 57.34
CA ASN A 7 -12.10 2.07 57.50
C ASN A 7 -11.15 1.58 56.38
N ASP A 8 -9.89 1.33 56.74
CA ASP A 8 -8.79 0.94 55.82
C ASP A 8 -9.16 -0.21 54.87
N LYS A 9 -10.06 -1.10 55.29
CA LYS A 9 -10.56 -2.21 54.48
C LYS A 9 -11.35 -1.75 53.26
N GLU A 10 -12.16 -0.70 53.36
CA GLU A 10 -12.85 -0.14 52.20
C GLU A 10 -11.87 0.53 51.22
N MET A 11 -10.84 1.19 51.75
CA MET A 11 -9.84 1.85 50.93
C MET A 11 -9.00 0.84 50.12
N ILE A 12 -8.67 -0.31 50.73
CA ILE A 12 -7.96 -1.41 50.07
C ILE A 12 -8.82 -2.03 48.95
N ILE A 13 -10.09 -2.34 49.23
CA ILE A 13 -11.00 -2.92 48.23
C ILE A 13 -11.20 -1.95 47.04
N ARG A 14 -11.37 -0.65 47.32
CA ARG A 14 -11.48 0.37 46.26
C ARG A 14 -10.20 0.47 45.42
N ARG A 15 -9.02 0.37 46.03
CA ARG A 15 -7.74 0.34 45.30
C ARG A 15 -7.62 -0.89 44.40
N GLU A 16 -8.02 -2.06 44.88
CA GLU A 16 -7.90 -3.32 44.13
C GLU A 16 -8.85 -3.40 42.92
N ILE A 17 -10.08 -2.88 43.08
CA ILE A 17 -11.06 -2.75 41.98
C ILE A 17 -10.54 -1.78 40.90
N VAL A 18 -9.96 -0.64 41.31
CA VAL A 18 -9.40 0.35 40.36
C VAL A 18 -8.22 -0.24 39.59
N ILE A 19 -7.31 -0.97 40.26
CA ILE A 19 -6.17 -1.63 39.62
C ILE A 19 -6.64 -2.69 38.62
N THR A 20 -7.66 -3.47 38.97
CA THR A 20 -8.22 -4.52 38.10
C THR A 20 -8.91 -3.95 36.86
N ASN A 21 -9.63 -2.82 37.02
CA ASN A 21 -10.23 -2.12 35.88
C ASN A 21 -9.17 -1.48 34.98
N LEU A 22 -8.14 -0.86 35.54
CA LEU A 22 -7.04 -0.28 34.78
C LEU A 22 -6.25 -1.33 33.99
N SER A 23 -6.01 -2.52 34.57
CA SER A 23 -5.33 -3.62 33.85
C SER A 23 -6.19 -4.17 32.71
N SER A 24 -7.51 -4.31 32.91
CA SER A 24 -8.44 -4.70 31.85
C SER A 24 -8.53 -3.66 30.72
N ILE A 25 -8.53 -2.37 31.06
CA ILE A 25 -8.55 -1.28 30.07
C ILE A 25 -7.26 -1.27 29.26
N LYS A 26 -6.09 -1.38 29.90
CA LYS A 26 -4.80 -1.50 29.20
C LYS A 26 -4.78 -2.71 28.27
N SER A 27 -5.28 -3.86 28.71
CA SER A 27 -5.36 -5.07 27.86
C SER A 27 -6.28 -4.91 26.64
N LYS A 28 -7.37 -4.12 26.79
CA LYS A 28 -8.31 -3.82 25.70
C LYS A 28 -7.71 -2.81 24.73
N GLU A 29 -7.06 -1.76 25.22
CA GLU A 29 -6.34 -0.77 24.40
C GLU A 29 -5.20 -1.44 23.61
N GLU A 30 -4.42 -2.30 24.25
CA GLU A 30 -3.31 -3.03 23.62
C GLU A 30 -3.82 -4.05 22.58
N LYS A 31 -4.97 -4.69 22.83
CA LYS A 31 -5.66 -5.52 21.82
C LYS A 31 -6.26 -4.72 20.66
N VAL A 32 -6.76 -3.51 20.90
CA VAL A 32 -7.31 -2.62 19.86
C VAL A 32 -6.19 -2.05 19.00
N LEU A 33 -5.08 -1.63 19.62
CA LEU A 33 -3.86 -1.19 18.94
C LEU A 33 -3.26 -2.30 18.06
N ASN A 34 -3.18 -3.54 18.57
CA ASN A 34 -2.71 -4.69 17.78
C ASN A 34 -3.69 -5.06 16.65
N ARG A 35 -5.00 -4.85 16.82
CA ARG A 35 -6.00 -5.15 15.78
C ARG A 35 -5.90 -4.19 14.59
N ASN A 36 -5.48 -2.94 14.83
CA ASN A 36 -5.28 -1.96 13.77
C ASN A 36 -3.96 -2.15 12.99
N MET A 37 -3.03 -2.95 13.53
CA MET A 37 -1.76 -3.31 12.88
C MET A 37 -1.83 -4.66 12.13
N ALA A 38 -2.81 -5.51 12.44
CA ALA A 38 -2.95 -6.86 11.87
C ALA A 38 -3.42 -6.90 10.40
N GLY A 39 -3.79 -5.76 9.80
CA GLY A 39 -4.19 -5.65 8.40
C GLY A 39 -3.08 -5.18 7.45
N ARG A 40 -1.93 -4.73 7.97
CA ARG A 40 -0.75 -4.50 7.13
C ARG A 40 -0.01 -5.82 7.03
N ALA A 41 -0.09 -6.46 5.87
CA ALA A 41 0.93 -7.43 5.51
C ALA A 41 2.29 -6.75 5.75
N SER A 42 3.04 -7.23 6.74
CA SER A 42 4.42 -6.81 6.95
C SER A 42 5.13 -7.04 5.63
N ILE A 43 5.45 -5.98 4.89
CA ILE A 43 6.33 -6.08 3.74
C ILE A 43 7.63 -6.63 4.31
N PRO A 44 8.00 -7.89 4.04
CA PRO A 44 9.27 -8.38 4.52
C PRO A 44 10.32 -7.49 3.86
N ALA A 45 10.99 -6.66 4.65
CA ALA A 45 12.12 -5.85 4.21
C ALA A 45 13.27 -6.82 3.91
N ARG A 46 13.17 -7.55 2.79
CA ARG A 46 14.32 -8.16 2.16
C ARG A 46 15.17 -6.98 1.71
N ASN A 47 16.44 -6.93 2.10
CA ASN A 47 17.39 -5.82 1.87
C ASN A 47 17.64 -5.46 0.38
N SER A 48 16.80 -5.93 -0.55
CA SER A 48 16.97 -5.81 -1.99
C SER A 48 15.60 -5.83 -2.70
N ALA A 49 14.64 -5.04 -2.22
CA ALA A 49 13.36 -4.93 -2.91
C ALA A 49 13.51 -3.99 -4.13
N LEU A 50 13.29 -4.53 -5.32
CA LEU A 50 13.43 -3.83 -6.59
C LEU A 50 12.16 -3.04 -6.92
N ILE A 51 12.36 -1.97 -7.69
CA ILE A 51 11.28 -1.28 -8.39
C ILE A 51 11.31 -1.76 -9.83
N ALA A 52 10.18 -2.18 -10.37
CA ALA A 52 10.03 -2.50 -11.77
C ALA A 52 9.25 -1.41 -12.52
N MET A 53 9.44 -1.31 -13.83
CA MET A 53 8.88 -0.21 -14.62
C MET A 53 8.26 -0.66 -15.94
N ILE A 54 7.12 -0.10 -16.30
CA ILE A 54 6.49 -0.25 -17.62
C ILE A 54 6.10 1.15 -18.10
N ALA A 55 6.94 1.76 -18.92
CA ALA A 55 6.79 3.16 -19.29
C ALA A 55 7.43 3.46 -20.65
N ASP A 56 7.20 4.67 -21.16
CA ASP A 56 7.86 5.23 -22.32
C ASP A 56 9.37 5.44 -22.09
N GLU A 57 10.11 5.54 -23.19
CA GLU A 57 11.57 5.60 -23.18
C GLU A 57 12.12 6.71 -22.28
N ASP A 58 11.60 7.93 -22.41
CA ASP A 58 12.06 9.09 -21.63
C ASP A 58 11.89 8.86 -20.13
N THR A 59 10.76 8.29 -19.71
CA THR A 59 10.48 7.96 -18.32
C THR A 59 11.42 6.86 -17.82
N VAL A 60 11.56 5.76 -18.56
CA VAL A 60 12.44 4.64 -18.17
C VAL A 60 13.88 5.12 -18.04
N VAL A 61 14.39 5.86 -19.03
CA VAL A 61 15.77 6.38 -19.02
C VAL A 61 16.02 7.25 -17.79
N GLY A 62 15.09 8.14 -17.43
CA GLY A 62 15.22 8.99 -16.23
C GLY A 62 15.40 8.19 -14.95
N PHE A 63 14.66 7.09 -14.77
CA PHE A 63 14.79 6.22 -13.60
C PHE A 63 16.01 5.30 -13.64
N LEU A 64 16.42 4.86 -14.84
CA LEU A 64 17.68 4.12 -15.00
C LEU A 64 18.87 4.98 -14.57
N MET A 65 18.86 6.28 -14.90
CA MET A 65 19.88 7.24 -14.44
C MET A 65 19.86 7.42 -12.91
N ALA A 66 18.70 7.27 -12.28
CA ALA A 66 18.56 7.30 -10.82
C ALA A 66 19.02 5.99 -10.13
N GLY A 67 19.45 4.98 -10.89
CA GLY A 67 19.97 3.72 -10.36
C GLY A 67 18.92 2.65 -10.08
N VAL A 68 17.70 2.78 -10.61
CA VAL A 68 16.61 1.80 -10.43
C VAL A 68 16.77 0.55 -11.30
N GLY A 69 17.55 0.64 -12.37
CA GLY A 69 17.75 -0.46 -13.32
C GLY A 69 18.48 -1.66 -12.71
N ASN A 70 17.92 -2.84 -12.88
CA ASN A 70 18.53 -4.10 -12.51
C ASN A 70 18.40 -5.13 -13.64
N VAL A 71 19.49 -5.83 -13.92
CA VAL A 71 19.53 -6.96 -14.86
C VAL A 71 19.87 -8.21 -14.07
N ASP A 72 19.00 -9.22 -14.14
CA ASP A 72 19.23 -10.49 -13.44
C ASP A 72 20.29 -11.35 -14.14
N ILE A 73 20.64 -12.49 -13.53
CA ILE A 73 21.60 -13.46 -14.08
C ILE A 73 21.16 -14.05 -15.43
N ARG A 74 19.87 -14.00 -15.75
CA ARG A 74 19.26 -14.49 -17.01
C ARG A 74 19.16 -13.37 -18.05
N ARG A 75 19.76 -12.20 -17.78
CA ARG A 75 19.70 -11.00 -18.62
C ARG A 75 18.29 -10.43 -18.78
N LYS A 76 17.40 -10.68 -17.82
CA LYS A 76 16.10 -10.03 -17.75
C LYS A 76 16.20 -8.72 -16.97
N THR A 77 15.62 -7.68 -17.56
CA THR A 77 15.50 -6.36 -16.95
C THR A 77 14.31 -6.32 -15.99
N ASN A 78 14.33 -5.38 -15.05
CA ASN A 78 13.17 -4.98 -14.26
C ASN A 78 12.36 -3.86 -14.94
N TYR A 79 12.50 -3.66 -16.25
CA TYR A 79 11.75 -2.64 -16.97
C TYR A 79 11.37 -3.09 -18.37
N LEU A 80 10.25 -2.57 -18.85
CA LEU A 80 9.81 -2.61 -20.24
C LEU A 80 9.69 -1.18 -20.75
N ILE A 81 10.39 -0.88 -21.85
CA ILE A 81 10.18 0.35 -22.62
C ILE A 81 9.00 0.11 -23.56
N VAL A 82 8.00 0.98 -23.48
CA VAL A 82 6.79 0.93 -24.31
C VAL A 82 6.89 1.96 -25.42
N ASP A 83 6.89 1.47 -26.66
CA ASP A 83 6.90 2.27 -27.89
C ASP A 83 5.68 1.94 -28.78
N SER A 84 5.62 2.54 -29.96
CA SER A 84 4.54 2.29 -30.94
C SER A 84 4.53 0.88 -31.53
N LYS A 85 5.61 0.10 -31.36
CA LYS A 85 5.74 -1.28 -31.83
C LYS A 85 5.41 -2.29 -30.73
N THR A 86 5.34 -1.83 -29.48
CA THR A 86 5.07 -2.65 -28.32
C THR A 86 3.59 -3.04 -28.30
N THR A 87 3.34 -4.35 -28.36
CA THR A 87 1.98 -4.89 -28.40
C THR A 87 1.36 -4.92 -26.99
N VAL A 88 0.03 -4.80 -26.91
CA VAL A 88 -0.72 -4.97 -25.65
C VAL A 88 -0.36 -6.28 -24.94
N ARG A 89 -0.19 -7.36 -25.71
CA ARG A 89 0.21 -8.67 -25.19
C ARG A 89 1.57 -8.63 -24.48
N GLN A 90 2.56 -7.93 -25.04
CA GLN A 90 3.87 -7.79 -24.38
C GLN A 90 3.77 -7.02 -23.07
N ILE A 91 2.90 -6.01 -23.01
CA ILE A 91 2.63 -5.24 -21.78
C ILE A 91 1.98 -6.15 -20.73
N GLU A 92 0.97 -6.92 -21.10
CA GLU A 92 0.32 -7.89 -20.20
C GLU A 92 1.30 -8.94 -19.67
N ASP A 93 2.09 -9.54 -20.56
CA ASP A 93 3.05 -10.60 -20.20
C ASP A 93 4.12 -10.04 -19.25
N SER A 94 4.62 -8.83 -19.51
CA SER A 94 5.61 -8.17 -18.64
C SER A 94 5.03 -7.79 -17.29
N PHE A 95 3.80 -7.28 -17.25
CA PHE A 95 3.12 -6.99 -15.98
C PHE A 95 2.90 -8.26 -15.16
N LYS A 96 2.42 -9.35 -15.77
CA LYS A 96 2.26 -10.65 -15.09
C LYS A 96 3.59 -11.17 -14.57
N GLU A 97 4.66 -11.01 -15.35
CA GLU A 97 6.00 -11.40 -14.92
C GLU A 97 6.44 -10.60 -13.69
N PHE A 98 6.41 -9.26 -13.75
CA PHE A 98 6.83 -8.39 -12.64
C PHE A 98 5.97 -8.58 -11.39
N SER A 99 4.67 -8.79 -11.55
CA SER A 99 3.74 -8.98 -10.42
C SER A 99 3.82 -10.35 -9.76
N SER A 100 4.51 -11.31 -10.39
CA SER A 100 4.77 -12.65 -9.84
C SER A 100 6.13 -12.79 -9.14
N ARG A 101 6.98 -11.78 -9.25
CA ARG A 101 8.34 -11.75 -8.69
C ARG A 101 8.34 -11.30 -7.23
N ASP A 102 8.88 -12.13 -6.34
CA ASP A 102 8.97 -11.86 -4.91
C ASP A 102 10.05 -10.83 -4.52
N ASP A 103 10.93 -10.48 -5.46
CA ASP A 103 12.00 -9.48 -5.29
C ASP A 103 11.60 -8.07 -5.75
N ILE A 104 10.39 -7.88 -6.29
CA ILE A 104 9.85 -6.58 -6.68
C ILE A 104 8.88 -6.09 -5.59
N ALA A 105 9.13 -4.89 -5.06
CA ALA A 105 8.21 -4.25 -4.12
C ALA A 105 7.23 -3.29 -4.78
N ILE A 106 7.64 -2.62 -5.86
CA ILE A 106 6.84 -1.60 -6.54
C ILE A 106 6.91 -1.81 -8.05
N ILE A 107 5.79 -1.72 -8.73
CA ILE A 107 5.70 -1.61 -10.19
C ILE A 107 5.23 -0.19 -10.52
N LEU A 108 6.11 0.59 -11.14
CA LEU A 108 5.75 1.87 -11.74
C LEU A 108 5.23 1.61 -13.15
N ILE A 109 4.07 2.17 -13.49
CA ILE A 109 3.49 2.05 -14.82
C ILE A 109 3.01 3.42 -15.29
N SER A 110 3.32 3.80 -16.52
CA SER A 110 2.75 5.04 -17.08
C SER A 110 1.24 4.90 -17.16
N GLN A 111 0.48 5.91 -16.71
CA GLN A 111 -0.98 5.82 -16.62
C GLN A 111 -1.63 5.48 -17.97
N TYR A 112 -1.12 6.02 -19.07
CA TYR A 112 -1.63 5.70 -20.41
C TYR A 112 -1.42 4.20 -20.76
N VAL A 113 -0.33 3.59 -20.30
CA VAL A 113 -0.06 2.16 -20.48
C VAL A 113 -0.96 1.32 -19.58
N ALA A 114 -1.17 1.75 -18.34
CA ALA A 114 -2.08 1.09 -17.41
C ALA A 114 -3.51 1.03 -17.99
N ASN A 115 -3.95 2.08 -18.69
CA ASN A 115 -5.24 2.09 -19.39
C ASN A 115 -5.37 1.01 -20.47
N MET A 116 -4.28 0.64 -21.15
CA MET A 116 -4.30 -0.42 -22.18
C MET A 116 -4.57 -1.80 -21.59
N ILE A 117 -4.19 -2.02 -20.33
CA ILE A 117 -4.35 -3.29 -19.61
C ILE A 117 -5.18 -3.12 -18.33
N ARG A 118 -6.12 -2.16 -18.31
CA ARG A 118 -6.87 -1.73 -17.11
C ARG A 118 -7.54 -2.90 -16.38
N PHE A 119 -8.15 -3.82 -17.13
CA PHE A 119 -8.75 -5.05 -16.58
C PHE A 119 -7.76 -5.85 -15.72
N LEU A 120 -6.51 -5.95 -16.18
CA LEU A 120 -5.49 -6.72 -15.51
C LEU A 120 -4.97 -6.01 -14.25
N VAL A 121 -4.75 -4.70 -14.34
CA VAL A 121 -4.35 -3.85 -13.21
C VAL A 121 -5.42 -3.88 -12.11
N ASP A 122 -6.70 -3.69 -12.46
CA ASP A 122 -7.80 -3.65 -11.50
C ASP A 122 -8.08 -5.04 -10.87
N SER A 123 -7.78 -6.12 -11.60
CA SER A 123 -7.90 -7.49 -11.08
C SER A 123 -6.81 -7.86 -10.07
N TYR A 124 -5.72 -7.09 -10.02
CA TYR A 124 -4.60 -7.33 -9.13
C TYR A 124 -4.90 -6.87 -7.70
N ASN A 125 -5.05 -7.84 -6.79
CA ASN A 125 -5.46 -7.60 -5.41
C ASN A 125 -4.39 -7.91 -4.36
N LYS A 126 -3.18 -8.28 -4.79
CA LYS A 126 -2.08 -8.52 -3.83
C LYS A 126 -1.53 -7.18 -3.35
N PRO A 127 -1.14 -7.07 -2.07
CA PRO A 127 -0.57 -5.83 -1.54
C PRO A 127 0.88 -5.57 -2.02
N VAL A 128 1.60 -6.61 -2.43
CA VAL A 128 2.99 -6.55 -2.88
C VAL A 128 3.17 -7.42 -4.13
N PRO A 129 3.82 -6.91 -5.20
CA PRO A 129 4.24 -5.51 -5.39
C PRO A 129 3.09 -4.49 -5.42
N ALA A 130 3.36 -3.29 -4.92
CA ALA A 130 2.45 -2.15 -5.05
C ALA A 130 2.49 -1.61 -6.48
N ILE A 131 1.34 -1.33 -7.08
CA ILE A 131 1.23 -0.75 -8.42
C ILE A 131 1.04 0.75 -8.26
N LEU A 132 1.88 1.55 -8.92
CA LEU A 132 1.80 3.00 -8.93
C LEU A 132 1.74 3.52 -10.36
N GLU A 133 0.63 4.18 -10.70
CA GLU A 133 0.46 4.87 -11.97
C GLU A 133 1.18 6.22 -11.93
N ILE A 134 2.03 6.50 -12.92
CA ILE A 134 2.76 7.78 -13.04
C ILE A 134 2.41 8.50 -14.35
N PRO A 135 2.46 9.84 -14.40
CA PRO A 135 2.42 10.57 -15.67
C PRO A 135 3.63 10.21 -16.53
N SER A 136 3.50 10.43 -17.83
CA SER A 136 4.65 10.50 -18.73
C SER A 136 4.81 11.90 -19.29
N LYS A 137 5.91 12.13 -20.00
CA LYS A 137 6.23 13.43 -20.60
C LYS A 137 5.14 13.92 -21.55
N ASP A 138 4.64 13.03 -22.41
CA ASP A 138 3.64 13.37 -23.44
C ASP A 138 2.19 13.11 -22.99
N HIS A 139 2.00 12.35 -21.90
CA HIS A 139 0.69 12.00 -21.37
C HIS A 139 0.56 12.43 -19.90
N PRO A 140 0.02 13.64 -19.65
CA PRO A 140 -0.24 14.14 -18.31
C PRO A 140 -1.17 13.20 -17.54
N TYR A 141 -1.02 13.20 -16.21
CA TYR A 141 -1.86 12.39 -15.33
C TYR A 141 -3.31 12.91 -15.28
N ASP A 142 -4.27 12.02 -15.48
CA ASP A 142 -5.70 12.25 -15.30
C ASP A 142 -6.22 11.51 -14.04
N PRO A 143 -6.59 12.24 -12.97
CA PRO A 143 -7.12 11.65 -11.74
C PRO A 143 -8.40 10.82 -11.94
N ALA A 144 -9.17 11.05 -13.00
CA ALA A 144 -10.41 10.32 -13.25
C ALA A 144 -10.17 8.84 -13.59
N HIS A 145 -8.98 8.51 -14.08
CA HIS A 145 -8.61 7.17 -14.54
C HIS A 145 -7.81 6.38 -13.50
N ASP A 146 -7.54 6.96 -12.32
CA ASP A 146 -6.80 6.29 -11.26
C ASP A 146 -7.72 5.39 -10.41
N SER A 147 -7.36 4.12 -10.33
CA SER A 147 -8.09 3.06 -9.60
C SER A 147 -8.09 3.28 -8.08
N VAL A 148 -7.01 3.84 -7.53
CA VAL A 148 -6.87 4.19 -6.11
C VAL A 148 -7.76 5.39 -5.78
N LEU A 149 -7.72 6.46 -6.59
CA LEU A 149 -8.58 7.62 -6.38
C LEU A 149 -10.06 7.28 -6.55
N SER A 150 -10.40 6.40 -7.49
CA SER A 150 -11.76 5.89 -7.67
C SER A 150 -12.26 5.19 -6.40
N ARG A 151 -11.43 4.33 -5.79
CA ARG A 151 -11.76 3.66 -4.52
C ARG A 151 -11.90 4.64 -3.36
N VAL A 152 -11.08 5.69 -3.33
CA VAL A 152 -11.13 6.76 -2.32
C VAL A 152 -12.35 7.66 -2.48
N LYS A 153 -12.76 7.97 -3.72
CA LYS A 153 -13.96 8.77 -4.01
C LYS A 153 -15.25 8.10 -3.51
N TYR A 154 -15.33 6.77 -3.58
CA TYR A 154 -16.44 6.02 -3.00
C TYR A 154 -16.48 6.13 -1.47
N LEU A 155 -15.32 6.06 -0.81
CA LEU A 155 -15.23 6.21 0.65
C LEU A 155 -15.66 7.61 1.12
N PHE A 156 -15.21 8.66 0.44
CA PHE A 156 -15.61 10.03 0.78
C PHE A 156 -17.07 10.37 0.39
N SER A 157 -17.63 9.70 -0.61
CA SER A 157 -19.05 9.88 -0.95
C SER A 157 -19.98 9.20 0.07
N ALA A 158 -19.56 8.05 0.65
CA ALA A 158 -20.33 7.34 1.67
C ALA A 158 -20.44 8.11 3.00
N GLU A 159 -19.43 8.88 3.39
CA GLU A 159 -19.50 9.75 4.59
C GLU A 159 -20.46 10.94 4.40
N SER A 160 -20.55 11.50 3.19
CA SER A 160 -21.40 12.67 2.93
C SER A 160 -22.92 12.42 3.02
N VAL A 161 -23.34 11.15 3.01
CA VAL A 161 -24.77 10.76 3.08
C VAL A 161 -25.22 10.47 4.53
N SER A 162 -24.30 10.32 5.49
CA SER A 162 -24.65 10.02 6.90
C SER A 162 -24.88 11.27 7.77
N GLN A 163 -24.93 12.47 7.19
CA GLN A 163 -25.23 13.73 7.92
C GLN A 163 -26.47 14.46 7.38
N ARG A 164 -27.46 13.75 6.84
CA ARG A 164 -28.79 14.33 6.59
C ARG A 164 -29.88 13.58 7.33
#